data_AF-A0A9X2KMY3-F1
#
_entry.id   AF-A0A9X2KMY3-F1
#
_cell.length_a   1.000
_cell.length_b   1.000
_cell.length_c   1.000
_cell.angle_alpha   90.00
_cell.angle_beta   90.00
_cell.angle_gamma   90.00
#
_symmetry.space_group_name_H-M   'P 1'
#
loop_
_entity.id
_entity.type
_entity.pdbx_description
1 polymer ?
#
loop_
_entity_poly.entity_id
_entity_poly.type
_entity_poly.pdbx_seq_one_letter_code
_entity_poly.pdbx_strand_id
1 'polypeptide(L)' 'MGLLAISLFVLMVAFGRGYFGWTDPHGWTTISLICAFIFGIIAGMKAKG' A
#
# COMPACT_ATOMS: atom_id res chain seq x y z
N MET A 1 10.74 -12.81 2.65
CA MET A 1 9.93 -11.76 3.32
C MET A 1 9.42 -10.67 2.37
N GLY A 2 10.18 -10.19 1.38
CA GLY A 2 9.73 -9.11 0.48
C GLY A 2 8.49 -9.44 -0.39
N LEU A 3 8.44 -10.65 -0.97
CA LEU A 3 7.27 -11.12 -1.73
C LEU A 3 5.97 -11.13 -0.92
N LEU A 4 6.08 -11.43 0.39
CA LEU A 4 4.94 -11.51 1.30
C LEU A 4 4.39 -10.12 1.66
N ALA A 5 5.28 -9.12 1.79
CA ALA A 5 4.87 -7.73 1.99
C ALA A 5 4.15 -7.14 0.75
N ILE A 6 4.63 -7.49 -0.45
CA ILE A 6 4.02 -7.05 -1.71
C ILE A 6 2.65 -7.70 -1.90
N SER A 7 2.51 -9.01 -1.65
CA SER A 7 1.22 -9.70 -1.78
C SER A 7 0.18 -9.16 -0.79
N LEU A 8 0.56 -8.86 0.46
CA LEU A 8 -0.34 -8.24 1.44
C LEU A 8 -0.77 -6.82 1.04
N PHE A 9 0.15 -6.05 0.46
CA PHE A 9 -0.18 -4.70 -0.04
C PHE A 9 -1.14 -4.74 -1.22
N VAL A 10 -0.89 -5.61 -2.21
CA VAL A 10 -1.77 -5.77 -3.38
C VAL A 10 -3.15 -6.26 -2.97
N LEU A 11 -3.22 -7.23 -2.04
CA LEU A 11 -4.48 -7.71 -1.48
C LEU A 11 -5.25 -6.56 -0.80
N MET A 12 -4.58 -5.74 0.00
CA MET A 12 -5.21 -4.61 0.69
C MET A 12 -5.65 -3.49 -0.26
N VAL A 13 -4.90 -3.19 -1.32
CA VAL A 13 -5.32 -2.17 -2.29
C VAL A 13 -6.49 -2.67 -3.16
N ALA A 14 -6.46 -3.94 -3.58
CA ALA A 14 -7.49 -4.52 -4.44
C ALA A 14 -8.82 -4.78 -3.69
N PHE A 15 -8.77 -5.29 -2.46
CA PHE A 15 -9.96 -5.61 -1.66
C PHE A 15 -10.30 -4.58 -0.58
N GLY A 16 -9.34 -3.76 -0.15
CA GLY A 16 -9.55 -2.81 0.95
C GLY A 16 -10.57 -1.72 0.65
N ARG A 17 -10.76 -1.35 -0.63
CA ARG A 17 -11.85 -0.43 -1.02
C ARG A 17 -13.23 -0.99 -0.67
N GLY A 18 -13.45 -2.29 -0.93
CA GLY A 18 -14.70 -2.96 -0.58
C GLY A 18 -14.83 -3.26 0.92
N TYR A 19 -13.71 -3.60 1.58
CA TYR A 19 -13.70 -3.95 3.00
C TYR A 19 -13.89 -2.73 3.93
N PHE A 20 -13.23 -1.60 3.63
CA PHE A 20 -13.36 -0.37 4.40
C PHE A 20 -14.53 0.52 3.94
N GLY A 21 -15.21 0.14 2.85
CA GLY A 21 -16.35 0.89 2.32
C GLY A 21 -15.99 2.32 1.90
N TRP A 22 -14.71 2.63 1.73
CA TRP A 22 -14.29 3.97 1.39
C TRP A 22 -14.57 4.20 -0.10
N THR A 23 -15.30 5.27 -0.40
CA THR A 23 -15.52 5.71 -1.78
C THR A 23 -14.44 6.68 -2.20
N ASP A 24 -13.77 6.38 -3.30
CA ASP A 24 -12.62 7.14 -3.81
C ASP A 24 -12.99 7.77 -5.15
N PRO A 25 -13.78 8.86 -5.16
CA PRO A 25 -14.27 9.46 -6.40
C PRO A 25 -13.15 10.07 -7.27
N HIS A 26 -12.05 10.50 -6.64
CA HIS A 26 -10.86 11.02 -7.33
C HIS A 26 -9.63 10.11 -7.20
N GLY A 27 -9.74 8.97 -6.50
CA GLY A 27 -8.64 8.02 -6.33
C GLY A 27 -7.49 8.49 -5.42
N TRP A 28 -7.64 9.60 -4.71
CA TRP A 28 -6.57 10.20 -3.90
C TRP A 28 -6.10 9.27 -2.80
N THR A 29 -7.03 8.55 -2.17
CA THR A 29 -6.70 7.64 -1.06
C THR A 29 -5.97 6.39 -1.57
N THR A 30 -6.32 5.90 -2.77
CA THR A 30 -5.59 4.82 -3.45
C THR A 30 -4.15 5.26 -3.78
N ILE A 31 -3.98 6.48 -4.28
CA ILE A 31 -2.66 7.06 -4.59
C ILE A 31 -1.83 7.23 -3.31
N SER A 32 -2.44 7.70 -2.21
CA SER A 32 -1.78 7.82 -0.91
C SER A 32 -1.29 6.47 -0.37
N LEU A 33 -2.08 5.39 -0.51
CA LEU A 33 -1.65 4.05 -0.13
C LEU A 33 -0.43 3.58 -0.94
N ILE A 34 -0.43 3.81 -2.25
CA ILE A 34 0.69 3.46 -3.13
C ILE A 34 1.95 4.24 -2.72
N CYS A 35 1.83 5.55 -2.49
CA CYS A 35 2.95 6.37 -2.02
C CYS A 35 3.47 5.88 -0.65
N ALA A 36 2.58 5.61 0.31
CA ALA A 36 2.97 5.13 1.64
C ALA A 36 3.73 3.79 1.56
N PHE A 37 3.32 2.90 0.65
CA PHE A 37 4.00 1.62 0.44
C PHE A 37 5.39 1.78 -0.17
N ILE A 38 5.53 2.62 -1.20
CA ILE A 38 6.83 2.89 -1.84
C ILE A 38 7.79 3.54 -0.84
N PHE A 39 7.34 4.54 -0.08
CA PHE A 39 8.16 5.15 0.97
C PHE A 39 8.52 4.16 2.08
N GLY A 40 7.61 3.25 2.44
CA GLY A 40 7.89 2.15 3.37
C GLY A 40 9.00 1.22 2.88
N ILE A 41 9.03 0.88 1.58
CA ILE A 41 10.11 0.09 0.98
C ILE A 41 11.43 0.86 1.07
N ILE A 42 11.44 2.14 0.66
CA ILE A 42 12.66 2.98 0.67
C ILE A 42 13.20 3.14 2.10
N ALA A 43 12.34 3.45 3.06
CA ALA A 43 12.70 3.56 4.47
C ALA A 43 13.21 2.22 5.02
N GLY A 44 12.56 1.11 4.67
CA GLY A 44 12.99 -0.23 5.05
C GLY A 44 14.34 -0.63 4.47
N MET A 45 14.67 -0.21 3.24
CA MET A 45 16.00 -0.39 2.67
C MET A 45 17.05 0.45 3.40
N LYS A 46 16.73 1.71 3.72
CA LYS A 46 17.63 2.64 4.43
C LYS A 46 17.86 2.29 5.90
N ALA A 47 16.89 1.65 6.57
CA ALA A 47 17.02 1.22 7.96
C ALA A 47 17.84 -0.07 8.13
N LYS A 48 18.11 -0.78 7.04
CA LYS A 48 18.79 -2.08 7.04
C LYS A 48 20.26 -2.00 6.61
N GLY A 49 20.67 -0.88 6.01
CA GLY A 49 22.06 -0.51 5.78
C GLY A 49 22.51 0.49 6.83
#